data_AF-A0A9D5AYS1-F1
#
_entry.id   AF-A0A9D5AYS1-F1
#
_cell.length_a   1.000
_cell.length_b   1.000
_cell.length_c   1.000
_cell.angle_alpha   90.00
_cell.angle_beta   90.00
_cell.angle_gamma   90.00
#
_symmetry.space_group_name_H-M   'P 1'
#
loop_
_entity.id
_entity.type
_entity.pdbx_description
1 polymer ?
#
loop_
_entity_poly.entity_id
_entity_poly.type
_entity_poly.pdbx_seq_one_letter_code
_entity_poly.pdbx_strand_id
1 'polypeptide(L)'
;MPAARAFPLEKLMNSLQEYQKKSLQKILIEYIMLDGVNDEEKHAHLLGKLLETFEVVVNLIPFNSIGTLSQFKPTSEQKVFNFQKILRGTYDIRTTVRKQMGEDISGACGQLVINAPDKSLGNADPLTDIEDLVI
;
A
#
# COMPACT_ATOMS: atom_id res chain seq x y z
N MET A 1 8.21 -0.28 -3.92
CA MET A 1 7.87 -1.59 -3.33
C MET A 1 8.94 -2.61 -3.72
N PRO A 2 9.85 -3.01 -2.81
CA PRO A 2 10.98 -3.91 -3.13
C PRO A 2 10.54 -5.26 -3.71
N ALA A 3 9.43 -5.83 -3.20
CA ALA A 3 8.86 -7.09 -3.70
C ALA A 3 8.46 -7.04 -5.18
N ALA A 4 8.10 -5.86 -5.71
CA ALA A 4 7.75 -5.70 -7.13
C ALA A 4 8.94 -5.94 -8.08
N ARG A 5 10.18 -5.93 -7.57
CA ARG A 5 11.37 -6.31 -8.32
C ARG A 5 11.45 -7.82 -8.55
N ALA A 6 11.08 -8.61 -7.54
CA ALA A 6 11.07 -10.07 -7.60
C ALA A 6 9.82 -10.63 -8.29
N PHE A 7 8.68 -9.93 -8.15
CA PHE A 7 7.40 -10.31 -8.75
C PHE A 7 6.86 -9.16 -9.60
N PRO A 8 7.17 -9.15 -10.91
CA PRO A 8 6.67 -8.13 -11.83
C PRO A 8 5.15 -8.07 -11.84
N LEU A 9 4.60 -6.88 -12.11
CA LEU A 9 3.16 -6.64 -12.11
C LEU A 9 2.41 -7.62 -13.02
N GLU A 10 2.91 -7.87 -14.22
CA GLU A 10 2.30 -8.81 -15.17
C GLU A 10 2.13 -10.21 -14.58
N LYS A 11 3.16 -10.71 -13.88
CA LYS A 11 3.11 -12.02 -13.21
C LYS A 11 2.06 -12.03 -12.11
N LEU A 12 1.95 -10.95 -11.33
CA LEU A 12 0.90 -10.80 -10.33
C LEU A 12 -0.50 -10.82 -10.97
N MET A 13 -0.71 -10.06 -12.04
CA MET A 13 -2.01 -10.00 -12.72
C MET A 13 -2.43 -11.38 -13.27
N ASN A 14 -1.48 -12.14 -13.85
CA ASN A 14 -1.74 -13.51 -14.31
C ASN A 14 -2.16 -14.42 -13.15
N SER A 15 -1.48 -14.34 -12.01
CA SER A 15 -1.85 -15.11 -10.82
C SER A 15 -3.23 -14.72 -10.27
N LEU A 16 -3.59 -13.43 -10.28
CA LEU A 16 -4.93 -12.97 -9.89
C LEU A 16 -6.01 -13.53 -10.81
N GLN A 17 -5.75 -13.58 -12.13
CA GLN A 17 -6.69 -14.11 -13.11
C GLN A 17 -6.92 -15.61 -12.90
N GLU A 18 -5.85 -16.38 -12.65
CA GLU A 18 -5.97 -17.81 -12.33
C GLU A 18 -6.72 -18.05 -11.01
N TYR A 19 -6.43 -17.26 -9.99
CA TYR A 19 -7.12 -17.35 -8.71
C TYR A 19 -8.62 -17.10 -8.87
N GLN A 20 -9.00 -16.03 -9.55
CA GLN A 20 -10.40 -15.65 -9.72
C GLN A 20 -11.19 -16.69 -10.53
N LYS A 21 -10.58 -17.29 -11.57
CA LYS A 21 -11.19 -18.39 -12.33
C LYS A 21 -11.51 -19.61 -11.46
N LYS A 22 -10.72 -19.87 -10.41
CA LYS A 22 -10.88 -21.02 -9.51
C LYS A 22 -11.80 -20.72 -8.34
N SER A 23 -11.68 -19.54 -7.74
CA SER A 23 -12.40 -19.18 -6.50
C SER A 23 -13.78 -18.59 -6.76
N LEU A 24 -13.99 -17.94 -7.91
CA LEU A 24 -15.16 -17.10 -8.20
C LEU A 24 -15.40 -16.02 -7.12
N GLN A 25 -14.34 -15.63 -6.40
CA GLN A 25 -14.41 -14.61 -5.36
C GLN A 25 -13.89 -13.27 -5.87
N LYS A 26 -14.45 -12.20 -5.29
CA LYS A 26 -13.94 -10.85 -5.48
C LYS A 26 -12.60 -10.68 -4.79
N ILE A 27 -11.65 -10.06 -5.47
CA ILE A 27 -10.34 -9.75 -4.92
C ILE A 27 -10.37 -8.37 -4.28
N LEU A 28 -9.88 -8.25 -3.05
CA LEU A 28 -9.66 -6.96 -2.40
C LEU A 28 -8.27 -6.43 -2.78
N ILE A 29 -8.21 -5.26 -3.41
CA ILE A 29 -6.98 -4.58 -3.77
C ILE A 29 -6.75 -3.43 -2.78
N GLU A 30 -5.68 -3.50 -2.00
CA GLU A 30 -5.27 -2.39 -1.13
C GLU A 30 -4.37 -1.42 -1.91
N TYR A 31 -4.75 -0.14 -1.92
CA TYR A 31 -4.03 0.90 -2.62
C TYR A 31 -3.67 2.03 -1.65
N ILE A 32 -2.38 2.08 -1.27
CA ILE A 32 -1.86 3.15 -0.41
C ILE A 32 -1.75 4.43 -1.24
N MET A 33 -2.38 5.51 -0.77
CA MET A 33 -2.36 6.81 -1.44
C MET A 33 -1.30 7.71 -0.82
N LEU A 34 -0.32 8.09 -1.64
CA LEU A 34 0.83 8.92 -1.30
C LEU A 34 0.76 10.22 -2.10
N ASP A 35 0.79 11.35 -1.40
CA ASP A 35 0.65 12.67 -2.02
C ASP A 35 1.77 12.94 -3.05
N GLY A 36 1.39 13.22 -4.29
CA GLY A 36 2.30 13.56 -5.39
C GLY A 36 3.08 12.36 -5.96
N VAL A 37 2.80 11.15 -5.49
CA VAL A 37 3.50 9.93 -5.96
C VAL A 37 2.58 9.07 -6.81
N ASN A 38 1.41 8.70 -6.29
CA ASN A 38 0.51 7.75 -6.94
C ASN A 38 -0.98 8.13 -6.79
N ASP A 39 -1.27 9.41 -6.54
CA ASP A 39 -2.59 9.91 -6.18
C ASP A 39 -3.22 10.87 -7.20
N GLU A 40 -2.50 11.22 -8.26
CA GLU A 40 -3.05 11.99 -9.39
C GLU A 40 -4.12 11.23 -10.18
N GLU A 41 -5.00 11.97 -10.87
CA GLU A 41 -6.09 11.42 -11.70
C GLU A 41 -5.59 10.43 -12.76
N LYS A 42 -4.42 10.68 -13.35
CA LYS A 42 -3.79 9.76 -14.31
C LYS A 42 -3.57 8.36 -13.72
N HIS A 43 -3.22 8.28 -12.44
CA HIS A 43 -3.00 7.01 -11.75
C HIS A 43 -4.33 6.27 -11.50
N ALA A 44 -5.42 7.01 -11.23
CA ALA A 44 -6.75 6.42 -11.13
C ALA A 44 -7.19 5.80 -12.47
N HIS A 45 -6.90 6.47 -13.59
CA HIS A 45 -7.19 5.89 -14.90
C HIS A 45 -6.33 4.67 -15.22
N LEU A 46 -5.03 4.70 -14.91
CA LEU A 46 -4.15 3.55 -15.10
C LEU A 46 -4.59 2.34 -14.26
N LEU A 47 -4.94 2.58 -12.99
CA LEU A 47 -5.44 1.52 -12.10
C LEU A 47 -6.79 0.97 -12.57
N GLY A 48 -7.72 1.84 -12.95
CA GLY A 48 -9.03 1.44 -13.45
C GLY A 48 -8.90 0.54 -14.69
N LYS A 49 -8.08 0.94 -15.66
CA LYS A 49 -7.85 0.18 -16.89
C LYS A 49 -7.15 -1.15 -16.64
N LEU A 50 -6.25 -1.21 -15.65
CA LEU A 50 -5.58 -2.45 -15.24
C LEU A 50 -6.56 -3.47 -14.63
N LEU A 51 -7.60 -2.99 -13.94
CA LEU A 51 -8.52 -3.81 -13.15
C LEU A 51 -9.88 -4.04 -13.82
N GLU A 52 -10.16 -3.42 -14.98
CA GLU A 52 -11.48 -3.45 -15.62
C GLU A 52 -11.98 -4.86 -15.96
N THR A 53 -11.08 -5.82 -16.17
CA THR A 53 -11.42 -7.22 -16.49
C THR A 53 -11.53 -8.12 -15.27
N PHE A 54 -11.41 -7.59 -14.06
CA PHE A 54 -11.38 -8.37 -12.82
C PHE A 54 -12.58 -8.04 -11.92
N GLU A 55 -13.11 -9.04 -11.23
CA GLU A 55 -14.06 -8.77 -10.14
C GLU A 55 -13.32 -8.34 -8.88
N VAL A 56 -13.20 -7.03 -8.67
CA VAL A 56 -12.42 -6.46 -7.56
C VAL A 56 -13.20 -5.50 -6.70
N VAL A 57 -12.69 -5.29 -5.50
CA VAL A 57 -12.99 -4.12 -4.66
C VAL A 57 -11.68 -3.42 -4.37
N VAL A 58 -11.59 -2.12 -4.62
CA VAL A 58 -10.39 -1.32 -4.30
C VAL A 58 -10.58 -0.64 -2.95
N ASN A 59 -9.62 -0.80 -2.04
CA ASN A 59 -9.57 -0.10 -0.78
C ASN A 59 -8.47 0.97 -0.83
N LEU A 60 -8.88 2.23 -0.94
CA LEU A 60 -7.98 3.38 -0.88
C LEU A 60 -7.59 3.63 0.57
N ILE A 61 -6.29 3.64 0.84
CA ILE A 61 -5.72 3.82 2.18
C ILE A 61 -4.83 5.07 2.15
N PRO A 62 -5.34 6.24 2.59
CA PRO A 62 -4.51 7.43 2.75
C PRO A 62 -3.35 7.11 3.69
N PHE A 63 -2.12 7.38 3.26
CA PHE A 63 -0.92 7.11 4.04
C PHE A 63 -0.99 7.81 5.41
N ASN A 64 -0.61 7.12 6.48
CA ASN A 64 -0.46 7.73 7.80
C ASN A 64 1.01 8.11 8.01
N SER A 65 1.29 9.36 8.37
CA SER A 65 2.65 9.82 8.63
C SER A 65 3.12 9.30 9.98
N ILE A 66 4.04 8.33 9.97
CA ILE A 66 4.63 7.79 11.19
C ILE A 66 5.81 8.70 11.59
N GLY A 67 5.51 9.79 12.28
CA GLY A 67 6.50 10.72 12.83
C GLY A 67 7.22 11.61 11.80
N THR A 68 8.23 12.35 12.26
CA THR A 68 8.97 13.37 11.49
C THR A 68 9.92 12.82 10.42
N LEU A 69 10.07 11.50 10.31
CA LEU A 69 11.05 10.85 9.43
C LEU A 69 10.45 10.35 8.09
N SER A 70 9.14 10.46 7.86
CA SER A 70 8.56 10.00 6.60
C SER A 70 8.70 11.04 5.49
N GLN A 71 9.40 10.66 4.41
CA GLN A 71 9.48 11.47 3.17
C GLN A 71 8.15 11.56 2.40
N PHE A 72 7.15 10.76 2.79
CA PHE A 72 5.83 10.71 2.15
C PHE A 72 4.78 11.45 2.99
N LYS A 73 3.78 11.99 2.29
CA LYS A 73 2.67 12.72 2.89
C LYS A 73 1.33 12.05 2.59
N PRO A 74 0.34 12.20 3.48
CA PRO A 74 -1.02 11.76 3.21
C PRO A 74 -1.60 12.51 2.00
N THR A 75 -2.22 11.76 1.08
CA THR A 75 -3.04 12.37 0.03
C THR A 75 -4.20 13.15 0.64
N SER A 76 -4.47 14.35 0.12
CA SER A 76 -5.59 15.19 0.59
C SER A 76 -6.95 14.55 0.33
N GLU A 77 -7.92 14.79 1.21
CA GLU A 77 -9.27 14.21 1.09
C GLU A 77 -9.92 14.47 -0.27
N GLN A 78 -9.73 15.67 -0.82
CA GLN A 78 -10.26 16.03 -2.15
C GLN A 78 -9.68 15.14 -3.25
N LYS A 79 -8.38 14.86 -3.22
CA LYS A 79 -7.74 13.96 -4.19
C LYS A 79 -8.21 12.53 -4.01
N VAL A 80 -8.32 12.05 -2.76
CA VAL A 80 -8.89 10.71 -2.47
C VAL A 80 -10.30 10.59 -3.06
N PHE A 81 -11.13 11.60 -2.84
CA PHE A 81 -12.50 11.65 -3.37
C PHE A 81 -12.53 11.64 -4.90
N ASN A 82 -11.70 12.46 -5.56
CA ASN A 82 -11.61 12.49 -7.02
C ASN A 82 -11.14 11.13 -7.58
N PHE A 83 -10.12 10.52 -6.97
CA PHE A 83 -9.62 9.20 -7.35
C PHE A 83 -10.73 8.14 -7.23
N GLN A 84 -11.46 8.14 -6.11
CA GLN A 84 -12.61 7.25 -5.89
C GLN A 84 -13.71 7.48 -6.93
N LYS A 85 -14.00 8.75 -7.27
CA LYS A 85 -15.01 9.12 -8.27
C LYS A 85 -14.64 8.59 -9.65
N ILE A 86 -13.36 8.65 -10.05
CA ILE A 86 -12.90 8.10 -11.33
C ILE A 86 -13.08 6.59 -11.37
N LEU A 87 -12.60 5.87 -10.35
CA LEU A 87 -12.72 4.40 -10.31
C LEU A 87 -14.17 3.93 -10.35
N ARG A 88 -15.05 4.55 -9.56
CA ARG A 88 -16.48 4.19 -9.52
C ARG A 88 -17.23 4.64 -10.76
N GLY A 89 -17.00 5.87 -11.22
CA GLY A 89 -17.82 6.50 -12.27
C GLY A 89 -17.40 6.13 -13.69
N THR A 90 -16.11 5.86 -13.93
CA THR A 90 -15.59 5.56 -15.27
C THR A 90 -15.43 4.05 -15.50
N TYR A 91 -15.00 3.32 -14.46
CA TYR A 91 -14.64 1.90 -14.58
C TYR A 91 -15.59 0.96 -13.84
N ASP A 92 -16.63 1.48 -13.18
CA ASP A 92 -17.58 0.72 -12.35
C ASP A 92 -16.92 -0.14 -11.26
N ILE A 93 -15.75 0.29 -10.75
CA ILE A 93 -15.01 -0.43 -9.72
C ILE A 93 -15.49 0.00 -8.33
N ARG A 94 -16.03 -0.96 -7.58
CA ARG A 94 -16.39 -0.73 -6.17
C ARG A 94 -15.15 -0.31 -5.39
N THR A 95 -15.22 0.88 -4.82
CA THR A 95 -14.07 1.48 -4.12
C THR A 95 -14.44 1.90 -2.70
N THR A 96 -13.68 1.51 -1.68
CA THR A 96 -13.80 1.99 -0.29
C THR A 96 -12.65 2.92 0.05
N VAL A 97 -12.85 3.81 1.02
CA VAL A 97 -11.78 4.63 1.60
C VAL A 97 -11.65 4.23 3.05
N ARG A 98 -10.47 3.75 3.45
CA ARG A 98 -10.20 3.38 4.85
C ARG A 98 -10.07 4.67 5.66
N LYS A 99 -11.07 4.93 6.50
CA LYS A 99 -10.97 5.99 7.51
C LYS A 99 -9.90 5.61 8.53
N GLN A 100 -9.00 6.54 8.80
CA GLN A 100 -8.08 6.39 9.92
C GLN A 100 -8.88 6.58 11.20
N MET A 101 -8.80 5.61 12.11
CA MET A 101 -9.37 5.68 13.46
C MET A 101 -8.16 5.67 14.40
N GLY A 102 -8.02 6.69 15.27
CA GLY A 102 -7.01 6.70 16.34
C GLY A 102 -5.64 7.30 16.01
N GLU A 103 -5.54 8.32 15.15
CA GLU A 103 -4.32 9.17 15.08
C GLU A 103 -4.01 9.80 16.46
N ASP A 104 -5.06 10.08 17.21
CA ASP A 104 -5.10 10.62 18.55
C ASP A 104 -4.49 9.71 19.63
N ILE A 105 -4.23 8.42 19.34
CA ILE A 105 -3.70 7.45 20.33
C ILE A 105 -2.50 6.63 19.86
N SER A 106 -1.85 6.97 18.73
CA SER A 106 -0.73 6.17 18.18
C SER A 106 -1.06 4.66 18.08
N GLY A 107 -2.24 4.33 17.54
CA GLY A 107 -2.70 2.95 17.29
C GLY A 107 -2.83 2.56 15.81
N ALA A 108 -2.27 3.33 14.89
CA ALA A 108 -2.43 3.12 13.45
C ALA A 108 -1.54 1.99 12.90
N CYS A 109 -2.02 1.37 11.81
CA CYS A 109 -1.33 0.27 11.13
C CYS A 109 0.06 0.73 10.63
N GLY A 110 1.13 0.12 11.14
CA GLY A 110 2.53 0.53 10.91
C GLY A 110 3.27 1.03 12.17
N GLN A 111 2.56 1.24 13.29
CA GLN A 111 3.14 1.77 14.54
C GLN A 111 3.62 0.68 15.51
N LEU A 112 3.65 -0.59 15.09
CA LEU A 112 4.35 -1.65 15.83
C LEU A 112 5.87 -1.52 15.60
N VAL A 113 6.43 -0.41 16.09
CA VAL A 113 7.87 -0.30 16.31
C VAL A 113 8.15 -0.96 17.64
N ILE A 114 8.91 -2.04 17.62
CA ILE A 114 9.44 -2.62 18.85
C ILE A 114 10.41 -1.58 19.40
N ASN A 115 10.01 -0.85 20.44
CA ASN A 115 10.95 -0.06 21.24
C ASN A 115 11.86 -1.08 21.95
N ALA A 116 12.93 -1.49 21.26
CA ALA A 116 14.04 -2.13 21.93
C ALA A 116 14.54 -1.14 22.99
N PRO A 117 14.61 -1.53 24.28
CA PRO A 117 15.10 -0.63 25.31
C PRO A 117 16.53 -0.23 24.96
N ASP A 118 16.76 1.07 25.04
CA ASP A 118 18.03 1.75 24.80
C ASP A 118 19.11 1.13 25.70
N LYS A 119 19.87 0.16 25.18
CA LYS A 119 21.08 -0.36 25.82
C LYS A 119 22.23 0.55 25.42
N SER A 120 22.28 1.71 26.06
CA SER A 120 23.55 2.39 26.26
C SER A 120 24.43 1.51 27.18
N LEU A 121 25.69 1.34 26.76
CA LEU A 121 26.86 0.75 27.44
C LEU A 121 27.11 -0.75 27.21
N GLY A 122 28.11 -1.03 26.35
CA GLY A 122 28.88 -2.26 26.35
C GLY A 122 29.56 -2.54 25.01
N ASN A 123 30.85 -2.21 24.88
CA ASN A 123 31.70 -2.65 23.77
C ASN A 123 31.57 -4.18 23.56
N ALA A 124 31.06 -4.60 22.41
CA ALA A 124 31.25 -5.94 21.84
C ALA A 124 30.98 -5.87 20.32
N ASP A 125 31.74 -6.66 19.58
CA ASP A 125 31.95 -6.66 18.12
C ASP A 125 30.71 -6.47 17.23
N PRO A 126 30.87 -5.90 16.01
CA PRO A 126 29.77 -5.75 15.08
C PRO A 126 29.20 -7.13 14.72
N LEU A 127 27.94 -7.33 15.06
CA LEU A 127 27.10 -8.40 14.55
C LEU A 127 27.17 -8.36 13.02
N THR A 128 27.90 -9.29 12.42
CA THR A 128 27.78 -9.60 11.00
C THR A 128 26.34 -10.03 10.73
N ASP A 129 25.64 -9.25 9.92
CA ASP A 129 24.34 -9.62 9.39
C ASP A 129 24.48 -10.95 8.63
N ILE A 130 23.51 -11.85 8.83
CA ILE A 130 23.40 -13.11 8.11
C ILE A 130 23.29 -12.89 6.58
N GLU A 131 22.93 -11.68 6.16
CA GLU A 131 22.85 -11.27 4.75
C GLU A 131 24.22 -10.97 4.10
N ASP A 132 25.31 -10.86 4.88
CA ASP A 132 26.67 -10.64 4.37
C ASP A 132 27.45 -11.96 4.11
N LEU A 133 26.85 -13.13 4.39
CA LEU A 133 27.42 -14.44 4.07
C LEU A 133 26.96 -14.93 2.69
N VAL A 134 27.32 -14.16 1.64
CA VAL A 134 27.29 -14.62 0.24
C VAL A 134 28.55 -14.14 -0.48
N ILE A 135 29.59 -14.97 -0.44
CA ILE A 135 30.43 -15.53 -1.54
C ILE A 135 31.61 -16.27 -0.91
#